data_AF-A0A1B7YBJ4-F1
#
_entry.id   AF-A0A1B7YBJ4-F1
#
_cell.length_a   1.000
_cell.length_b   1.000
_cell.length_c   1.000
_cell.angle_alpha   90.00
_cell.angle_beta   90.00
_cell.angle_gamma   90.00
#
_symmetry.space_group_name_H-M   'P 1'
#
loop_
_entity.id
_entity.type
_entity.pdbx_description
1 polymer ?
#
loop_
_entity_poly.entity_id
_entity_poly.type
_entity_poly.pdbx_seq_one_letter_code
_entity_poly.pdbx_strand_id
1 'polypeptide(L)'
;MEDPDHPQPPFQLVKRVQDNIWLTRRIAQDPGHADGEEFIARKVDDFDEYYEAGKYSMSFTTKRQRQVKGLMDLLYDGNLGRNVSHILNHENIISLAGYLRQRPVHPHVDAIEDYLVWDICDAGTLENLLAERDCEREPGCFLPESLCWHVLVSAMRALAWLHDGYRQEVDWVTGERCWKKTDAEWMPILHRGINAQTVFFQHPRGRETYGVCKLGKFGKAFVSGVPARRDGAPKGETPLPHSIGFPIAPKEGHKSLTDMTKQWKEYLVTGRNSKRLYTLSDEHWALGAVLFRMMVGSPLPSLDGCKKCRCIHIQRCAKVDCVYQGKHGGGGECQQHETFRGCRCPTPCSAEEDVHIDETLHRVGYSPYMVLAVRMLLNYDLEAPAVGTKALADEVEVLYRRWRGETEDGREYIDVEDDLGYRFLVLNNAAGAVATGEAMEE
;
A
#
# COMPACT_ATOMS: atom_id res chain seq x y z
N MET A 1 -13.06 -25.85 34.38
CA MET A 1 -12.23 -25.18 35.39
C MET A 1 -11.10 -24.56 34.60
N GLU A 2 -11.21 -23.26 34.34
CA GLU A 2 -10.29 -22.50 33.48
C GLU A 2 -8.95 -22.33 34.22
N ASP A 3 -7.85 -22.57 33.51
CA ASP A 3 -6.49 -22.38 34.02
C ASP A 3 -6.14 -20.88 33.89
N PRO A 4 -6.05 -20.13 35.00
CA PRO A 4 -5.81 -18.68 34.97
C PRO A 4 -4.40 -18.31 34.48
N ASP A 5 -3.45 -19.25 34.43
CA ASP A 5 -2.08 -19.01 33.95
C ASP A 5 -1.92 -19.30 32.45
N HIS A 6 -2.92 -19.93 31.81
CA HIS A 6 -2.94 -20.27 30.39
C HIS A 6 -4.26 -19.82 29.76
N PRO A 7 -4.45 -18.51 29.47
CA PRO A 7 -5.63 -18.04 28.76
C PRO A 7 -5.80 -18.82 27.46
N GLN A 8 -7.02 -19.26 27.16
CA GLN A 8 -7.30 -19.95 25.92
C GLN A 8 -6.88 -19.04 24.75
N PRO A 9 -6.18 -19.59 23.72
CA PRO A 9 -5.71 -18.76 22.63
C PRO A 9 -6.91 -18.07 21.95
N PRO A 10 -6.80 -16.77 21.62
CA PRO A 10 -7.91 -16.00 21.01
C PRO A 10 -8.28 -16.48 19.61
N PHE A 11 -7.58 -17.50 19.10
CA PHE A 11 -7.72 -18.06 17.77
C PHE A 11 -7.71 -19.58 17.83
N GLN A 12 -8.42 -20.22 16.90
CA GLN A 12 -8.43 -21.68 16.73
C GLN A 12 -8.23 -22.04 15.26
N LEU A 13 -7.35 -23.00 14.98
CA LEU A 13 -7.26 -23.57 13.62
C LEU A 13 -8.55 -24.31 13.28
N VAL A 14 -9.08 -24.01 12.10
CA VAL A 14 -10.31 -24.63 11.61
C VAL A 14 -9.98 -25.68 10.55
N LYS A 15 -9.24 -25.30 9.51
CA LYS A 15 -9.01 -26.14 8.33
C LYS A 15 -7.68 -25.83 7.68
N ARG A 16 -6.92 -26.87 7.31
CA ARG A 16 -5.72 -26.69 6.49
C ARG A 16 -6.11 -26.29 5.07
N VAL A 17 -5.57 -25.17 4.59
CA VAL A 17 -5.83 -24.65 3.24
C VAL A 17 -4.80 -25.25 2.28
N GLN A 18 -3.52 -25.02 2.56
CA GLN A 18 -2.41 -25.51 1.74
C GLN A 18 -1.13 -25.53 2.58
N ASP A 19 -0.34 -26.60 2.48
CA ASP A 19 0.93 -26.76 3.18
C ASP A 19 0.81 -26.38 4.66
N ASN A 20 1.44 -25.28 5.05
CA ASN A 20 1.48 -24.77 6.41
C ASN A 20 0.58 -23.54 6.64
N ILE A 21 -0.39 -23.36 5.75
CA ILE A 21 -1.40 -22.31 5.80
C ILE A 21 -2.73 -22.93 6.23
N TRP A 22 -3.33 -22.31 7.23
CA TRP A 22 -4.57 -22.74 7.86
C TRP A 22 -5.58 -21.60 7.85
N LEU A 23 -6.84 -21.97 7.65
CA LEU A 23 -7.97 -21.15 8.02
C LEU A 23 -8.13 -21.21 9.53
N THR A 24 -8.29 -20.05 10.13
CA THR A 24 -8.38 -19.85 11.57
C THR A 24 -9.57 -18.99 11.90
N ARG A 25 -10.16 -19.21 13.06
CA ARG A 25 -11.28 -18.45 13.57
C ARG A 25 -10.93 -17.79 14.88
N ARG A 26 -11.34 -16.53 15.07
CA ARG A 26 -11.25 -15.86 16.37
C ARG A 26 -12.33 -16.42 17.29
N ILE A 27 -11.93 -16.80 18.51
CA ILE A 27 -12.85 -17.18 19.58
C ILE A 27 -13.12 -15.90 20.39
N ALA A 28 -14.38 -15.46 20.46
CA ALA A 28 -14.72 -14.29 21.26
C ALA A 28 -14.53 -14.59 22.75
N GLN A 29 -13.46 -14.04 23.32
CA GLN A 29 -13.26 -13.92 24.77
C GLN A 29 -13.41 -12.47 25.26
N ASP A 30 -13.40 -11.50 24.34
CA ASP A 30 -13.36 -10.06 24.62
C ASP A 30 -14.57 -9.36 23.94
N PRO A 31 -15.32 -8.46 24.61
CA PRO A 31 -16.54 -7.86 24.07
C PRO A 31 -16.35 -7.00 22.81
N GLY A 32 -15.09 -6.65 22.47
CA GLY A 32 -14.75 -5.81 21.32
C GLY A 32 -14.58 -6.55 19.98
N HIS A 33 -14.73 -7.88 19.96
CA HIS A 33 -14.50 -8.68 18.76
C HIS A 33 -15.70 -9.56 18.40
N ALA A 34 -15.99 -9.69 17.10
CA ALA A 34 -17.03 -10.59 16.62
C ALA A 34 -16.56 -12.05 16.73
N ASP A 35 -17.35 -12.87 17.41
CA ASP A 35 -17.11 -14.31 17.43
C ASP A 35 -17.25 -14.88 16.01
N GLY A 36 -16.38 -15.81 15.65
CA GLY A 36 -16.48 -16.50 14.37
C GLY A 36 -15.77 -15.84 13.19
N GLU A 37 -15.14 -14.69 13.37
CA GLU A 37 -14.39 -14.02 12.30
C GLU A 37 -13.22 -14.89 11.80
N GLU A 38 -13.06 -14.98 10.48
CA GLU A 38 -12.10 -15.85 9.82
C GLU A 38 -10.81 -15.12 9.42
N PHE A 39 -9.70 -15.83 9.56
CA PHE A 39 -8.33 -15.36 9.35
C PHE A 39 -7.49 -16.45 8.68
N ILE A 40 -6.31 -16.06 8.20
CA ILE A 40 -5.28 -17.00 7.74
C ILE A 40 -4.18 -17.12 8.79
N ALA A 41 -4.01 -18.31 9.35
CA ALA A 41 -2.84 -18.63 10.15
C ALA A 41 -1.78 -19.28 9.27
N ARG A 42 -0.59 -18.70 9.24
CA ARG A 42 0.57 -19.33 8.62
C ARG A 42 1.49 -19.83 9.72
N LYS A 43 1.74 -21.13 9.73
CA LYS A 43 2.77 -21.70 10.59
C LYS A 43 4.08 -21.05 10.22
N VAL A 44 4.87 -20.76 11.22
CA VAL A 44 6.18 -20.21 10.95
C VAL A 44 7.13 -21.39 10.70
N ASP A 45 7.19 -21.89 9.46
CA ASP A 45 8.01 -23.10 9.12
C ASP A 45 9.43 -22.79 8.70
N ASP A 46 9.80 -21.51 8.61
CA ASP A 46 11.20 -21.12 8.45
C ASP A 46 12.09 -21.59 9.63
N PHE A 47 11.49 -22.22 10.66
CA PHE A 47 12.14 -22.72 11.85
C PHE A 47 12.53 -24.21 11.81
N ASP A 48 12.02 -25.00 10.85
CA ASP A 48 12.42 -26.42 10.73
C ASP A 48 13.91 -26.50 10.33
N GLU A 49 14.39 -25.67 9.38
CA GLU A 49 15.83 -25.60 9.02
C GLU A 49 16.74 -25.15 10.19
N TYR A 50 16.24 -24.34 11.13
CA TYR A 50 17.00 -23.89 12.29
C TYR A 50 17.04 -24.98 13.38
N TYR A 51 15.91 -25.65 13.63
CA TYR A 51 15.83 -26.78 14.57
C TYR A 51 16.56 -28.03 14.04
N GLU A 52 16.49 -28.30 12.74
CA GLU A 52 17.22 -29.40 12.08
C GLU A 52 18.73 -29.14 12.06
N ALA A 53 19.17 -27.90 11.78
CA ALA A 53 20.59 -27.54 11.83
C ALA A 53 21.15 -27.49 13.26
N GLY A 54 20.33 -27.13 14.25
CA GLY A 54 20.66 -27.19 15.67
C GLY A 54 20.96 -28.61 16.19
N LYS A 55 20.50 -29.65 15.48
CA LYS A 55 20.89 -31.05 15.77
C LYS A 55 22.25 -31.45 15.19
N TYR A 56 22.83 -30.72 14.23
CA TYR A 56 24.02 -31.20 13.51
C TYR A 56 25.12 -30.17 13.16
N SER A 57 25.03 -28.87 13.44
CA SER A 57 26.14 -27.96 13.13
C SER A 57 26.13 -26.67 13.96
N MET A 58 27.03 -26.58 14.94
CA MET A 58 27.30 -25.38 15.76
C MET A 58 28.20 -24.33 15.07
N SER A 59 28.53 -24.47 13.78
CA SER A 59 29.57 -23.64 13.15
C SER A 59 29.24 -22.96 11.82
N PHE A 60 28.07 -23.22 11.20
CA PHE A 60 27.67 -22.52 9.98
C PHE A 60 26.19 -22.14 9.99
N THR A 61 25.85 -20.98 10.55
CA THR A 61 24.50 -20.43 10.38
C THR A 61 24.39 -19.70 9.04
N THR A 62 23.49 -20.16 8.19
CA THR A 62 23.17 -19.49 6.92
C THR A 62 22.65 -18.07 7.20
N LYS A 63 22.72 -17.19 6.20
CA LYS A 63 22.18 -15.82 6.32
C LYS A 63 20.69 -15.84 6.71
N ARG A 64 19.93 -16.80 6.17
CA ARG A 64 18.52 -17.02 6.47
C ARG A 64 18.32 -17.41 7.94
N GLN A 65 19.07 -18.39 8.45
CA GLN A 65 18.99 -18.82 9.86
C GLN A 65 19.27 -17.67 10.84
N ARG A 66 20.22 -16.78 10.53
CA ARG A 66 20.49 -15.59 11.37
C ARG A 66 19.35 -14.57 11.33
N GLN A 67 18.71 -14.35 10.18
CA GLN A 67 17.53 -13.46 10.08
C GLN A 67 16.34 -14.01 10.86
N VAL A 68 16.15 -15.33 10.78
CA VAL A 68 15.10 -16.09 11.48
C VAL A 68 15.29 -16.02 13.00
N LYS A 69 16.51 -16.28 13.50
CA LYS A 69 16.84 -16.08 14.92
C LYS A 69 16.67 -14.62 15.35
N GLY A 70 17.10 -13.66 14.51
CA GLY A 70 16.90 -12.24 14.79
C GLY A 70 15.43 -11.87 14.93
N LEU A 71 14.55 -12.37 14.06
CA LEU A 71 13.11 -12.16 14.18
C LEU A 71 12.56 -12.75 15.48
N MET A 72 13.03 -13.93 15.89
CA MET A 72 12.66 -14.58 17.15
C MET A 72 13.08 -13.78 18.37
N ASP A 73 14.35 -13.39 18.44
CA ASP A 73 14.87 -12.54 19.50
C ASP A 73 14.07 -11.22 19.57
N LEU A 74 13.66 -10.65 18.43
CA LEU A 74 12.85 -9.42 18.40
C LEU A 74 11.40 -9.65 18.86
N LEU A 75 10.74 -10.72 18.39
CA LEU A 75 9.33 -11.00 18.70
C LEU A 75 9.15 -11.45 20.15
N TYR A 76 10.04 -12.31 20.65
CA TYR A 76 9.91 -12.95 21.97
C TYR A 76 10.76 -12.29 23.05
N ASP A 77 12.06 -12.09 22.81
CA ASP A 77 12.96 -11.53 23.84
C ASP A 77 12.87 -9.99 23.89
N GLY A 78 12.64 -9.36 22.73
CA GLY A 78 12.51 -7.91 22.57
C GLY A 78 11.09 -7.38 22.71
N ASN A 79 10.08 -8.26 22.79
CA ASN A 79 8.65 -7.92 22.85
C ASN A 79 8.19 -6.95 21.74
N LEU A 80 8.87 -6.95 20.59
CA LEU A 80 8.56 -6.06 19.46
C LEU A 80 7.36 -6.53 18.65
N GLY A 81 6.79 -7.70 18.96
CA GLY A 81 5.55 -8.18 18.35
C GLY A 81 4.41 -7.18 18.45
N ARG A 82 4.31 -6.44 19.57
CA ARG A 82 3.32 -5.36 19.73
C ARG A 82 3.57 -4.19 18.79
N ASN A 83 4.84 -3.79 18.59
CA ASN A 83 5.19 -2.70 17.68
C ASN A 83 4.97 -3.08 16.21
N VAL A 84 5.32 -4.31 15.83
CA VAL A 84 5.05 -4.84 14.48
C VAL A 84 3.55 -4.94 14.23
N SER A 85 2.79 -5.44 15.20
CA SER A 85 1.32 -5.47 15.11
C SER A 85 0.74 -4.06 15.00
N HIS A 86 1.26 -3.08 15.76
CA HIS A 86 0.84 -1.69 15.65
C HIS A 86 1.09 -1.09 14.27
N ILE A 87 2.27 -1.31 13.68
CA ILE A 87 2.61 -0.84 12.33
C ILE A 87 1.71 -1.48 11.27
N LEU A 88 1.38 -2.76 11.41
CA LEU A 88 0.54 -3.48 10.46
C LEU A 88 -0.96 -3.33 10.74
N ASN A 89 -1.34 -2.67 11.83
CA ASN A 89 -2.73 -2.42 12.19
C ASN A 89 -3.25 -1.17 11.47
N HIS A 90 -3.64 -1.35 10.22
CA HIS A 90 -4.24 -0.30 9.40
C HIS A 90 -5.31 -0.91 8.47
N GLU A 91 -6.43 -0.22 8.28
CA GLU A 91 -7.58 -0.75 7.53
C GLU A 91 -7.21 -1.20 6.11
N ASN A 92 -6.34 -0.46 5.43
CA ASN A 92 -5.87 -0.74 4.07
C ASN A 92 -4.50 -1.46 4.01
N ILE A 93 -4.08 -2.12 5.08
CA ILE A 93 -2.90 -3.00 5.10
C ILE A 93 -3.38 -4.41 5.47
N ILE A 94 -2.72 -5.45 4.94
CA ILE A 94 -2.92 -6.81 5.45
C ILE A 94 -2.38 -6.87 6.88
N SER A 95 -3.29 -6.89 7.84
CA SER A 95 -2.95 -6.77 9.25
C SER A 95 -2.46 -8.09 9.82
N LEU A 96 -1.52 -7.99 10.75
CA LEU A 96 -1.20 -9.06 11.67
C LEU A 96 -2.23 -9.03 12.80
N ALA A 97 -3.31 -9.79 12.63
CA ALA A 97 -4.43 -9.89 13.55
C ALA A 97 -4.05 -10.53 14.90
N GLY A 98 -3.01 -11.35 14.91
CA GLY A 98 -2.47 -11.90 16.14
C GLY A 98 -1.51 -13.05 15.94
N TYR A 99 -1.41 -13.88 16.97
CA TYR A 99 -0.49 -15.00 17.04
C TYR A 99 -1.17 -16.16 17.77
N LEU A 100 -0.86 -17.38 17.33
CA LEU A 100 -1.44 -18.62 17.83
C LEU A 100 -0.33 -19.61 18.14
N ARG A 101 -0.34 -20.14 19.36
CA ARG A 101 0.56 -21.19 19.83
C ARG A 101 -0.26 -22.41 20.21
N GLN A 102 0.01 -23.56 19.62
CA GLN A 102 -0.74 -24.78 19.90
C GLN A 102 0.11 -26.04 19.72
N ARG A 103 -0.33 -27.16 20.29
CA ARG A 103 0.27 -28.47 20.00
C ARG A 103 -0.11 -28.93 18.59
N PRO A 104 0.79 -29.62 17.86
CA PRO A 104 0.54 -30.08 16.52
C PRO A 104 -0.73 -30.93 16.50
N VAL A 105 -1.50 -30.79 15.43
CA VAL A 105 -2.68 -31.63 15.19
C VAL A 105 -2.26 -33.10 14.99
N HIS A 106 -0.98 -33.38 14.72
CA HIS A 106 -0.41 -34.71 14.59
C HIS A 106 0.28 -35.19 15.89
N PRO A 107 -0.15 -36.32 16.48
CA PRO A 107 0.21 -36.72 17.85
C PRO A 107 1.63 -37.31 18.04
N HIS A 108 2.53 -37.19 17.05
CA HIS A 108 3.84 -37.88 17.08
C HIS A 108 5.03 -36.95 17.41
N VAL A 109 4.77 -35.67 17.71
CA VAL A 109 5.82 -34.70 18.07
C VAL A 109 5.35 -33.85 19.24
N ASP A 110 6.07 -33.87 20.37
CA ASP A 110 5.85 -33.00 21.55
C ASP A 110 6.29 -31.54 21.31
N ALA A 111 6.35 -31.08 20.06
CA ALA A 111 6.83 -29.74 19.73
C ALA A 111 5.66 -28.77 19.65
N ILE A 112 5.67 -27.67 20.40
CA ILE A 112 4.67 -26.61 20.27
C ILE A 112 4.89 -25.90 18.92
N GLU A 113 3.81 -25.65 18.17
CA GLU A 113 3.83 -24.94 16.89
C GLU A 113 3.35 -23.50 17.04
N ASP A 114 4.06 -22.60 16.36
CA ASP A 114 3.85 -21.16 16.38
C ASP A 114 3.28 -20.70 15.02
N TYR A 115 2.23 -19.88 15.08
CA TYR A 115 1.50 -19.38 13.92
C TYR A 115 1.31 -17.87 14.02
N LEU A 116 1.53 -17.17 12.90
CA LEU A 116 1.13 -15.78 12.75
C LEU A 116 -0.24 -15.74 12.06
N VAL A 117 -1.17 -14.97 12.63
CA VAL A 117 -2.56 -14.87 12.18
C VAL A 117 -2.74 -13.54 11.44
N TRP A 118 -3.17 -13.63 10.19
CA TRP A 118 -3.29 -12.53 9.24
C TRP A 118 -4.73 -12.37 8.76
N ASP A 119 -5.08 -11.17 8.33
CA ASP A 119 -6.34 -10.92 7.63
C ASP A 119 -6.51 -11.86 6.44
N ILE A 120 -7.74 -12.32 6.21
CA ILE A 120 -8.11 -13.06 5.01
C ILE A 120 -8.55 -12.09 3.91
N CYS A 121 -7.84 -12.07 2.79
CA CYS A 121 -8.24 -11.35 1.58
C CYS A 121 -8.85 -12.34 0.60
N ASP A 122 -10.13 -12.65 0.82
CA ASP A 122 -10.86 -13.74 0.18
C ASP A 122 -11.30 -13.47 -1.26
N ALA A 123 -11.24 -12.21 -1.73
CA ALA A 123 -11.49 -11.84 -3.13
C ALA A 123 -10.21 -11.83 -4.01
N GLY A 124 -9.06 -12.23 -3.44
CA GLY A 124 -7.81 -12.37 -4.19
C GLY A 124 -7.08 -11.06 -4.44
N THR A 125 -6.31 -10.99 -5.53
CA THR A 125 -5.46 -9.82 -5.87
C THR A 125 -5.95 -9.10 -7.11
N LEU A 126 -5.60 -7.83 -7.25
CA LEU A 126 -5.84 -7.05 -8.46
C LEU A 126 -5.26 -7.70 -9.72
N GLU A 127 -4.14 -8.45 -9.61
CA GLU A 127 -3.59 -9.19 -10.75
C GLU A 127 -4.59 -10.20 -11.33
N ASN A 128 -5.47 -10.79 -10.51
CA ASN A 128 -6.49 -11.73 -10.99
C ASN A 128 -7.45 -11.03 -11.96
N LEU A 129 -7.91 -9.82 -11.61
CA LEU A 129 -8.80 -9.00 -12.46
C LEU A 129 -8.10 -8.54 -13.74
N LEU A 130 -6.79 -8.26 -13.69
CA LEU A 130 -6.02 -7.83 -14.86
C LEU A 130 -5.61 -8.99 -15.78
N ALA A 131 -5.64 -10.23 -15.28
CA ALA A 131 -5.34 -11.44 -16.06
C ALA A 131 -6.56 -11.94 -16.84
N GLU A 132 -7.77 -11.65 -16.36
CA GLU A 132 -9.02 -11.99 -17.03
C GLU A 132 -9.19 -11.15 -18.31
N ARG A 133 -9.17 -11.84 -19.47
CA ARG A 133 -9.25 -11.19 -20.78
C ARG A 133 -10.69 -11.00 -21.27
N ASP A 134 -11.64 -11.76 -20.74
CA ASP A 134 -12.96 -11.99 -21.33
C ASP A 134 -14.11 -11.25 -20.62
N CYS A 135 -13.82 -10.36 -19.68
CA CYS A 135 -14.84 -9.52 -19.04
C CYS A 135 -15.47 -8.57 -20.07
N GLU A 136 -16.80 -8.44 -20.05
CA GLU A 136 -17.54 -7.45 -20.84
C GLU A 136 -17.05 -6.06 -20.42
N ARG A 137 -16.26 -5.41 -21.29
CA ARG A 137 -15.66 -4.12 -21.00
C ARG A 137 -16.60 -3.02 -21.44
N GLU A 138 -16.78 -2.01 -20.58
CA GLU A 138 -17.46 -0.80 -21.00
C GLU A 138 -16.71 -0.14 -22.16
N PRO A 139 -17.42 0.39 -23.18
CA PRO A 139 -16.77 1.09 -24.28
C PRO A 139 -15.92 2.26 -23.78
N GLY A 140 -14.60 2.15 -23.88
CA GLY A 140 -13.66 3.21 -23.55
C GLY A 140 -12.93 3.08 -22.20
N CYS A 141 -13.30 2.13 -21.34
CA CYS A 141 -12.66 1.90 -20.04
C CYS A 141 -12.20 0.43 -19.92
N PHE A 142 -11.02 0.16 -19.35
CA PHE A 142 -10.55 -1.21 -19.14
C PHE A 142 -11.16 -1.84 -17.88
N LEU A 143 -11.05 -1.16 -16.74
CA LEU A 143 -11.79 -1.47 -15.49
C LEU A 143 -12.71 -0.30 -15.10
N PRO A 144 -13.78 -0.53 -14.32
CA PRO A 144 -14.64 0.55 -13.84
C PRO A 144 -13.86 1.66 -13.13
N GLU A 145 -14.25 2.92 -13.33
CA GLU A 145 -13.56 4.07 -12.72
C GLU A 145 -13.70 4.06 -11.19
N SER A 146 -14.87 3.72 -10.67
CA SER A 146 -15.09 3.49 -9.23
C SER A 146 -14.11 2.47 -8.62
N LEU A 147 -13.75 1.39 -9.33
CA LEU A 147 -12.73 0.44 -8.86
C LEU A 147 -11.33 1.06 -8.84
N CYS A 148 -10.98 1.87 -9.85
CA CYS A 148 -9.72 2.61 -9.86
C CYS A 148 -9.62 3.58 -8.67
N TRP A 149 -10.71 4.29 -8.35
CA TRP A 149 -10.77 5.17 -7.17
C TRP A 149 -10.66 4.40 -5.87
N HIS A 150 -11.37 3.26 -5.76
CA HIS A 150 -11.32 2.38 -4.60
C HIS A 150 -9.89 1.93 -4.28
N VAL A 151 -9.12 1.52 -5.30
CA VAL A 151 -7.71 1.14 -5.15
C VAL A 151 -6.84 2.35 -4.79
N LEU A 152 -7.01 3.47 -5.50
CA LEU A 152 -6.21 4.68 -5.32
C LEU A 152 -6.34 5.23 -3.90
N VAL A 153 -7.56 5.48 -3.41
CA VAL A 153 -7.79 6.07 -2.08
C VAL A 153 -7.31 5.12 -0.98
N SER A 154 -7.62 3.82 -1.09
CA SER A 154 -7.18 2.80 -0.13
C SER A 154 -5.65 2.70 -0.04
N ALA A 155 -4.97 2.65 -1.19
CA ALA A 155 -3.52 2.59 -1.23
C ALA A 155 -2.88 3.89 -0.72
N MET A 156 -3.40 5.06 -1.07
CA MET A 156 -2.88 6.34 -0.59
C MET A 156 -2.97 6.47 0.93
N ARG A 157 -4.03 5.98 1.57
CA ARG A 157 -4.15 5.91 3.03
C ARG A 157 -3.09 5.00 3.65
N ALA A 158 -2.92 3.80 3.10
CA ALA A 158 -1.87 2.89 3.53
C ALA A 158 -0.47 3.52 3.39
N LEU A 159 -0.20 4.23 2.30
CA LEU A 159 1.08 4.89 2.08
C LEU A 159 1.28 6.12 2.98
N ALA A 160 0.25 6.92 3.25
CA ALA A 160 0.34 8.01 4.22
C ALA A 160 0.66 7.48 5.63
N TRP A 161 0.08 6.34 6.02
CA TRP A 161 0.43 5.64 7.24
C TRP A 161 1.88 5.17 7.24
N LEU A 162 2.30 4.40 6.23
CA LEU A 162 3.65 3.82 6.17
C LEU A 162 4.75 4.88 6.04
N HIS A 163 4.52 5.92 5.25
CA HIS A 163 5.54 6.93 4.95
C HIS A 163 5.60 8.03 6.00
N ASP A 164 4.46 8.47 6.51
CA ASP A 164 4.37 9.68 7.32
C ASP A 164 3.84 9.44 8.73
N GLY A 165 3.27 8.25 9.02
CA GLY A 165 2.66 7.94 10.31
C GLY A 165 1.32 8.63 10.52
N TYR A 166 0.62 8.97 9.44
CA TYR A 166 -0.71 9.56 9.50
C TYR A 166 -1.79 8.52 9.24
N ARG A 167 -2.79 8.51 10.10
CA ARG A 167 -4.01 7.74 9.92
C ARG A 167 -5.18 8.69 9.67
N GLN A 168 -6.06 8.34 8.74
CA GLN A 168 -7.28 9.10 8.53
C GLN A 168 -8.32 8.67 9.56
N GLU A 169 -8.84 9.62 10.32
CA GLU A 169 -9.96 9.41 11.23
C GLU A 169 -11.22 10.06 10.65
N VAL A 170 -12.36 9.45 10.90
CA VAL A 170 -13.67 9.93 10.47
C VAL A 170 -14.51 10.20 11.71
N ASP A 171 -15.04 11.41 11.81
CA ASP A 171 -16.15 11.70 12.70
C ASP A 171 -17.42 11.15 12.05
N TRP A 172 -17.94 10.04 12.57
CA TRP A 172 -19.10 9.36 12.00
C TRP A 172 -20.41 10.12 12.15
N VAL A 173 -20.46 11.16 12.99
CA VAL A 173 -21.65 12.02 13.14
C VAL A 173 -21.65 13.11 12.08
N THR A 174 -20.51 13.78 11.89
CA THR A 174 -20.39 14.90 10.94
C THR A 174 -19.99 14.46 9.53
N GLY A 175 -19.44 13.25 9.39
CA GLY A 175 -18.77 12.78 8.18
C GLY A 175 -17.41 13.44 7.93
N GLU A 176 -16.92 14.27 8.84
CA GLU A 176 -15.64 14.97 8.67
C GLU A 176 -14.47 13.99 8.73
N ARG A 177 -13.60 14.05 7.72
CA ARG A 177 -12.36 13.26 7.66
C ARG A 177 -11.17 14.13 8.01
N CYS A 178 -10.34 13.70 8.96
CA CYS A 178 -9.11 14.39 9.31
C CYS A 178 -7.92 13.43 9.46
N TRP A 179 -6.74 13.90 9.08
CA TRP A 179 -5.51 13.12 9.29
C TRP A 179 -4.98 13.34 10.71
N LYS A 180 -4.78 12.26 11.45
CA LYS A 180 -4.09 12.29 12.75
C LYS A 180 -2.71 11.71 12.62
N LYS A 181 -1.72 12.42 13.15
CA LYS A 181 -0.36 11.90 13.31
C LYS A 181 -0.32 11.01 14.54
N THR A 182 0.09 9.76 14.35
CA THR A 182 0.08 8.76 15.43
C THR A 182 1.39 8.75 16.22
N ASP A 183 2.50 9.10 15.57
CA ASP A 183 3.82 9.14 16.21
C ASP A 183 4.67 10.31 15.67
N ALA A 184 5.27 11.09 16.58
CA ALA A 184 6.18 12.19 16.26
C ALA A 184 7.58 11.72 15.81
N GLU A 185 7.91 10.46 16.07
CA GLU A 185 9.18 9.80 15.74
C GLU A 185 9.03 8.73 14.66
N TRP A 186 7.93 8.77 13.91
CA TRP A 186 7.64 7.79 12.86
C TRP A 186 8.82 7.63 11.89
N MET A 187 9.20 6.37 11.66
CA MET A 187 10.26 6.02 10.72
C MET A 187 9.61 5.51 9.44
N PRO A 188 9.73 6.25 8.32
CA PRO A 188 9.12 5.89 7.05
C PRO A 188 9.48 4.48 6.60
N ILE A 189 8.46 3.74 6.18
CA ILE A 189 8.53 2.36 5.72
C ILE A 189 8.22 2.33 4.23
N LEU A 190 9.23 2.09 3.41
CA LEU A 190 9.08 1.97 1.96
C LEU A 190 8.73 0.52 1.62
N HIS A 191 7.62 0.28 0.93
CA HIS A 191 7.16 -1.06 0.54
C HIS A 191 8.09 -1.76 -0.48
N ARG A 192 8.68 -1.01 -1.41
CA ARG A 192 9.59 -1.45 -2.49
C ARG A 192 9.06 -2.55 -3.40
N GLY A 193 7.74 -2.61 -3.55
CA GLY A 193 7.13 -3.75 -4.23
C GLY A 193 5.71 -3.53 -4.72
N ILE A 194 5.20 -2.29 -4.71
CA ILE A 194 3.82 -2.00 -5.13
C ILE A 194 3.63 -2.44 -6.58
N ASN A 195 2.70 -3.37 -6.79
CA ASN A 195 2.21 -3.81 -8.10
C ASN A 195 0.83 -4.47 -7.93
N ALA A 196 0.19 -4.89 -9.01
CA ALA A 196 -1.16 -5.48 -8.92
C ALA A 196 -1.23 -6.79 -8.10
N GLN A 197 -0.12 -7.51 -7.91
CA GLN A 197 -0.09 -8.69 -7.06
C GLN A 197 0.06 -8.37 -5.56
N THR A 198 0.30 -7.10 -5.20
CA THR A 198 0.40 -6.63 -3.81
C THR A 198 -0.86 -5.91 -3.36
N VAL A 199 -1.82 -5.67 -4.25
CA VAL A 199 -3.13 -5.10 -3.94
C VAL A 199 -4.12 -6.25 -3.81
N PHE A 200 -4.72 -6.37 -2.63
CA PHE A 200 -5.64 -7.45 -2.27
C PHE A 200 -7.03 -6.90 -1.99
N PHE A 201 -8.04 -7.73 -2.21
CA PHE A 201 -9.43 -7.40 -1.92
C PHE A 201 -10.05 -8.40 -0.95
N GLN A 202 -11.00 -7.91 -0.17
CA GLN A 202 -12.01 -8.72 0.51
C GLN A 202 -13.32 -8.67 -0.27
N HIS A 203 -14.15 -9.70 -0.15
CA HIS A 203 -15.52 -9.61 -0.69
C HIS A 203 -16.31 -8.54 0.10
N PRO A 204 -17.25 -7.82 -0.55
CA PRO A 204 -18.19 -6.96 0.14
C PRO A 204 -18.96 -7.74 1.22
N ARG A 205 -19.10 -7.14 2.41
CA ARG A 205 -19.82 -7.67 3.58
C ARG A 205 -21.00 -6.77 4.00
N GLY A 206 -21.35 -5.79 3.18
CA GLY A 206 -22.37 -4.79 3.46
C GLY A 206 -22.95 -4.18 2.20
N ARG A 207 -23.19 -2.86 2.27
CA ARG A 207 -23.71 -2.07 1.15
C ARG A 207 -22.61 -1.49 0.28
N GLU A 208 -21.34 -1.61 0.68
CA GLU A 208 -20.21 -1.13 -0.09
C GLU A 208 -20.14 -1.83 -1.45
N THR A 209 -19.81 -1.07 -2.50
CA THR A 209 -19.71 -1.58 -3.87
C THR A 209 -18.58 -2.59 -4.01
N TYR A 210 -17.44 -2.31 -3.38
CA TYR A 210 -16.29 -3.20 -3.30
C TYR A 210 -15.91 -3.40 -1.84
N GLY A 211 -15.56 -4.63 -1.46
CA GLY A 211 -15.02 -4.90 -0.12
C GLY A 211 -13.63 -4.30 0.05
N VAL A 212 -13.07 -4.41 1.25
CA VAL A 212 -11.85 -3.67 1.63
C VAL A 212 -10.66 -3.97 0.70
N CYS A 213 -10.02 -2.91 0.20
CA CYS A 213 -8.75 -2.97 -0.52
C CYS A 213 -7.56 -2.80 0.44
N LYS A 214 -6.62 -3.74 0.40
CA LYS A 214 -5.45 -3.82 1.28
C LYS A 214 -4.15 -3.96 0.51
N LEU A 215 -3.11 -3.25 0.97
CA LEU A 215 -1.73 -3.45 0.53
C LEU A 215 -1.07 -4.58 1.32
N GLY A 216 -0.39 -5.49 0.62
CA GLY A 216 0.23 -6.69 1.19
C GLY A 216 1.57 -7.05 0.55
N LYS A 217 2.17 -8.18 0.96
CA LYS A 217 3.50 -8.64 0.50
C LYS A 217 4.67 -7.71 0.87
N PHE A 218 4.71 -7.29 2.14
CA PHE A 218 5.77 -6.48 2.74
C PHE A 218 7.15 -7.14 2.86
N GLY A 219 7.40 -8.30 2.24
CA GLY A 219 8.69 -9.01 2.33
C GLY A 219 9.88 -8.22 1.74
N LYS A 220 9.61 -7.18 0.95
CA LYS A 220 10.61 -6.24 0.44
C LYS A 220 10.62 -4.91 1.18
N ALA A 221 9.77 -4.70 2.19
CA ALA A 221 9.68 -3.41 2.86
C ALA A 221 11.02 -3.01 3.53
N PHE A 222 11.25 -1.70 3.69
CA PHE A 222 12.48 -1.16 4.24
C PHE A 222 12.21 0.09 5.08
N VAL A 223 12.70 0.08 6.32
CA VAL A 223 12.64 1.25 7.22
C VAL A 223 13.81 2.18 6.89
N SER A 224 13.52 3.41 6.47
CA SER A 224 14.52 4.30 5.83
C SER A 224 15.68 4.70 6.75
N GLY A 225 15.46 4.72 8.07
CA GLY A 225 16.43 5.19 9.05
C GLY A 225 16.48 6.71 9.21
N VAL A 226 15.73 7.46 8.39
CA VAL A 226 15.53 8.91 8.49
C VAL A 226 14.11 9.17 9.00
N PRO A 227 13.91 9.88 10.12
CA PRO A 227 12.57 10.17 10.65
C PRO A 227 11.69 10.92 9.64
N ALA A 228 10.38 10.65 9.67
CA ALA A 228 9.40 11.38 8.87
C ALA A 228 9.43 12.88 9.22
N ARG A 229 9.14 13.73 8.24
CA ARG A 229 9.17 15.18 8.45
C ARG A 229 8.18 15.57 9.54
N ARG A 230 8.63 16.43 10.47
CA ARG A 230 7.77 17.03 11.49
C ARG A 230 7.18 18.32 10.94
N ASP A 231 5.92 18.27 10.49
CA ASP A 231 5.17 19.48 10.19
C ASP A 231 5.01 20.30 11.49
N GLY A 232 5.41 21.57 11.45
CA GLY A 232 5.24 22.48 12.58
C GLY A 232 6.18 22.28 13.78
N ALA A 233 7.37 21.71 13.59
CA ALA A 233 8.36 21.60 14.67
C ALA A 233 8.54 22.97 15.39
N PRO A 234 8.39 23.04 16.73
CA PRO A 234 8.48 24.29 17.48
C PRO A 234 9.77 25.04 17.17
N LYS A 235 9.68 26.37 17.00
CA LYS A 235 10.87 27.22 16.83
C LYS A 235 11.83 26.96 18.00
N GLY A 236 12.98 26.36 17.72
CA GLY A 236 14.04 26.10 18.71
C GLY A 236 14.31 24.62 19.01
N GLU A 237 13.49 23.68 18.52
CA GLU A 237 13.88 22.26 18.58
C GLU A 237 15.04 21.99 17.62
N THR A 238 16.10 21.38 18.16
CA THR A 238 17.19 20.87 17.32
C THR A 238 16.66 19.70 16.50
N PRO A 239 16.82 19.72 15.16
CA PRO A 239 16.45 18.58 14.33
C PRO A 239 17.12 17.32 14.88
N LEU A 240 16.39 16.20 14.94
CA LEU A 240 16.97 14.91 15.36
C LEU A 240 18.25 14.66 14.54
N PRO A 241 19.31 14.06 15.12
CA PRO A 241 20.50 13.69 14.36
C PRO A 241 20.08 12.88 13.12
N HIS A 242 20.56 13.28 11.94
CA HIS A 242 20.20 12.69 10.63
C HIS A 242 18.78 12.98 10.10
N SER A 243 18.02 13.91 10.68
CA SER A 243 16.69 14.30 10.18
C SER A 243 16.69 15.24 8.97
N ILE A 244 17.87 15.61 8.46
CA ILE A 244 18.03 16.42 7.25
C ILE A 244 18.25 15.45 6.09
N GLY A 245 17.16 14.93 5.54
CA GLY A 245 17.17 13.97 4.44
C GLY A 245 15.77 13.60 3.99
N PHE A 246 15.69 12.86 2.89
CA PHE A 246 14.45 12.27 2.40
C PHE A 246 14.46 10.77 2.70
N PRO A 247 13.29 10.13 2.84
CA PRO A 247 13.23 8.69 3.03
C PRO A 247 13.83 7.97 1.82
N ILE A 248 14.87 7.16 2.07
CA ILE A 248 15.60 6.42 1.04
C ILE A 248 15.75 4.95 1.45
N ALA A 249 15.80 4.08 0.45
CA ALA A 249 16.07 2.66 0.62
C ALA A 249 17.00 2.14 -0.49
N PRO A 250 17.78 1.08 -0.26
CA PRO A 250 18.45 0.42 -1.37
C PRO A 250 17.39 -0.20 -2.30
N LYS A 251 17.64 -0.24 -3.61
CA LYS A 251 16.73 -0.90 -4.56
C LYS A 251 16.51 -2.37 -4.23
N GLU A 252 17.56 -3.05 -3.73
CA GLU A 252 17.51 -4.45 -3.35
C GLU A 252 18.28 -4.69 -2.05
N GLY A 253 17.85 -5.70 -1.29
CA GLY A 253 18.52 -6.14 -0.07
C GLY A 253 18.51 -5.09 1.06
N HIS A 254 19.57 -5.13 1.87
CA HIS A 254 19.77 -4.25 3.02
C HIS A 254 21.07 -3.47 2.87
N LYS A 255 21.09 -2.24 3.38
CA LYS A 255 22.23 -1.34 3.36
C LYS A 255 22.20 -0.45 4.60
N SER A 256 23.37 -0.13 5.16
CA SER A 256 23.46 0.78 6.29
C SER A 256 23.05 2.21 5.87
N LEU A 257 22.56 3.02 6.83
CA LEU A 257 22.23 4.41 6.57
C LEU A 257 23.44 5.18 6.03
N THR A 258 24.63 4.97 6.61
CA THR A 258 25.88 5.60 6.19
C THR A 258 26.23 5.30 4.72
N ASP A 259 26.12 4.02 4.32
CA ASP A 259 26.40 3.62 2.94
C ASP A 259 25.36 4.17 1.96
N MET A 260 24.08 4.20 2.35
CA MET A 260 23.03 4.84 1.56
C MET A 260 23.30 6.32 1.37
N THR A 261 23.63 7.06 2.44
CA THR A 261 23.97 8.49 2.34
C THR A 261 25.15 8.73 1.41
N LYS A 262 26.21 7.90 1.49
CA LYS A 262 27.37 8.00 0.60
C LYS A 262 26.99 7.73 -0.86
N GLN A 263 26.23 6.67 -1.11
CA GLN A 263 25.74 6.33 -2.44
C GLN A 263 24.84 7.42 -3.03
N TRP A 264 23.95 7.99 -2.22
CA TRP A 264 23.06 9.06 -2.67
C TRP A 264 23.83 10.32 -3.06
N LYS A 265 24.84 10.72 -2.27
CA LYS A 265 25.75 11.82 -2.64
C LYS A 265 26.47 11.54 -3.96
N GLU A 266 26.94 10.30 -4.18
CA GLU A 266 27.54 9.91 -5.46
C GLU A 266 26.54 10.02 -6.62
N TYR A 267 25.29 9.62 -6.43
CA TYR A 267 24.23 9.81 -7.42
C TYR A 267 24.02 11.30 -7.76
N LEU A 268 23.86 12.16 -6.75
CA LEU A 268 23.66 13.60 -6.96
C LEU A 268 24.83 14.27 -7.70
N VAL A 269 26.06 13.80 -7.50
CA VAL A 269 27.24 14.33 -8.21
C VAL A 269 27.38 13.79 -9.62
N THR A 270 27.06 12.51 -9.84
CA THR A 270 27.39 11.80 -11.09
C THR A 270 26.22 11.58 -12.04
N GLY A 271 24.98 11.70 -11.56
CA GLY A 271 23.76 11.36 -12.31
C GLY A 271 23.64 9.88 -12.70
N ARG A 272 24.49 8.99 -12.15
CA ARG A 272 24.50 7.56 -12.54
C ARG A 272 23.31 6.82 -11.92
N ASN A 273 22.35 6.39 -12.75
CA ASN A 273 21.16 5.65 -12.30
C ASN A 273 21.46 4.37 -11.48
N SER A 274 22.60 3.72 -11.70
CA SER A 274 23.05 2.57 -10.90
C SER A 274 23.33 2.92 -9.43
N LYS A 275 23.55 4.19 -9.13
CA LYS A 275 23.73 4.74 -7.79
C LYS A 275 22.45 5.30 -7.20
N ARG A 276 21.37 5.46 -7.98
CA ARG A 276 20.10 5.96 -7.46
C ARG A 276 19.51 4.98 -6.44
N LEU A 277 19.15 5.51 -5.28
CA LEU A 277 18.38 4.79 -4.27
C LEU A 277 16.89 4.88 -4.57
N TYR A 278 16.14 3.97 -3.95
CA TYR A 278 14.68 3.94 -3.98
C TYR A 278 14.13 4.99 -3.01
N THR A 279 13.05 5.69 -3.38
CA THR A 279 12.48 6.83 -2.63
C THR A 279 10.95 6.75 -2.53
N LEU A 280 10.32 7.68 -1.82
CA LEU A 280 8.85 7.77 -1.79
C LEU A 280 8.24 8.03 -3.19
N SER A 281 8.95 8.77 -4.05
CA SER A 281 8.50 8.99 -5.43
C SER A 281 8.42 7.70 -6.22
N ASP A 282 9.27 6.71 -5.91
CA ASP A 282 9.17 5.39 -6.54
C ASP A 282 7.89 4.65 -6.10
N GLU A 283 7.45 4.78 -4.85
CA GLU A 283 6.19 4.22 -4.37
C GLU A 283 4.98 4.89 -5.03
N HIS A 284 4.99 6.23 -5.12
CA HIS A 284 3.94 7.00 -5.81
C HIS A 284 3.86 6.61 -7.28
N TRP A 285 5.01 6.52 -7.97
CA TRP A 285 5.04 6.06 -9.36
C TRP A 285 4.53 4.64 -9.50
N ALA A 286 4.95 3.72 -8.63
CA ALA A 286 4.52 2.33 -8.68
C ALA A 286 3.00 2.19 -8.53
N LEU A 287 2.38 2.97 -7.62
CA LEU A 287 0.92 3.05 -7.51
C LEU A 287 0.28 3.65 -8.77
N GLY A 288 0.84 4.75 -9.29
CA GLY A 288 0.38 5.35 -10.55
C GLY A 288 0.47 4.38 -11.74
N ALA A 289 1.49 3.53 -11.80
CA ALA A 289 1.66 2.52 -12.83
C ALA A 289 0.65 1.36 -12.70
N VAL A 290 0.28 0.99 -11.46
CA VAL A 290 -0.82 0.06 -11.21
C VAL A 290 -2.13 0.64 -11.76
N LEU A 291 -2.45 1.88 -11.41
CA LEU A 291 -3.68 2.54 -11.85
C LEU A 291 -3.70 2.76 -13.37
N PHE A 292 -2.57 3.13 -13.97
CA PHE A 292 -2.45 3.19 -15.43
C PHE A 292 -2.79 1.86 -16.09
N ARG A 293 -2.29 0.74 -15.55
CA ARG A 293 -2.64 -0.60 -16.05
C ARG A 293 -4.12 -0.92 -15.83
N MET A 294 -4.72 -0.48 -14.73
CA MET A 294 -6.18 -0.61 -14.51
C MET A 294 -6.99 0.19 -15.53
N MET A 295 -6.48 1.34 -15.97
CA MET A 295 -7.16 2.20 -16.95
C MET A 295 -6.99 1.74 -18.40
N VAL A 296 -5.81 1.22 -18.74
CA VAL A 296 -5.40 0.97 -20.13
C VAL A 296 -5.34 -0.54 -20.46
N GLY A 297 -5.31 -1.40 -19.44
CA GLY A 297 -5.15 -2.85 -19.58
C GLY A 297 -3.72 -3.32 -19.89
N SER A 298 -2.80 -2.39 -20.16
CA SER A 298 -1.39 -2.68 -20.45
C SER A 298 -0.47 -2.02 -19.43
N PRO A 299 0.62 -2.68 -19.02
CA PRO A 299 1.57 -2.10 -18.07
C PRO A 299 2.37 -0.95 -18.70
N LEU A 300 2.80 0.01 -17.87
CA LEU A 300 3.80 0.99 -18.29
C LEU A 300 5.17 0.34 -18.48
N PRO A 301 5.99 0.85 -19.44
CA PRO A 301 7.40 0.51 -19.54
C PRO A 301 8.16 0.77 -18.23
N SER A 302 9.26 0.04 -18.02
CA SER A 302 10.03 0.14 -16.78
C SER A 302 10.80 1.47 -16.65
N LEU A 303 10.73 2.10 -15.47
CA LEU A 303 11.59 3.23 -15.11
C LEU A 303 13.07 2.86 -14.92
N ASP A 304 13.37 1.59 -14.70
CA ASP A 304 14.76 1.11 -14.60
C ASP A 304 15.43 0.93 -15.96
N GLY A 305 14.66 1.14 -17.04
CA GLY A 305 15.10 1.07 -18.43
C GLY A 305 14.90 -0.30 -19.07
N CYS A 306 14.77 -0.28 -20.39
CA CYS A 306 14.57 -1.46 -21.21
C CYS A 306 15.73 -2.45 -21.08
N LYS A 307 15.41 -3.75 -21.03
CA LYS A 307 16.42 -4.82 -20.93
C LYS A 307 17.39 -4.85 -22.12
N LYS A 308 16.94 -4.45 -23.32
CA LYS A 308 17.73 -4.49 -24.56
C LYS A 308 18.58 -3.24 -24.76
N CYS A 309 17.98 -2.06 -24.64
CA CYS A 309 18.67 -0.80 -24.97
C CYS A 309 19.00 0.10 -23.76
N ARG A 310 18.53 -0.26 -22.56
CA ARG A 310 18.70 0.51 -21.31
C ARG A 310 18.05 1.91 -21.32
N CYS A 311 17.36 2.31 -22.38
CA CYS A 311 16.56 3.55 -22.42
C CYS A 311 15.27 3.40 -21.62
N ILE A 312 14.70 4.51 -21.17
CA ILE A 312 13.35 4.54 -20.58
C ILE A 312 12.35 4.88 -21.69
N HIS A 313 11.37 4.01 -21.89
CA HIS A 313 10.40 4.07 -22.98
C HIS A 313 9.11 4.83 -22.60
N ILE A 314 9.25 5.89 -21.82
CA ILE A 314 8.13 6.68 -21.32
C ILE A 314 8.24 8.10 -21.84
N GLN A 315 7.13 8.65 -22.30
CA GLN A 315 6.96 10.03 -22.70
C GLN A 315 5.83 10.68 -21.90
N ARG A 316 5.95 11.98 -21.61
CA ARG A 316 4.91 12.74 -20.92
C ARG A 316 5.03 14.24 -21.21
N CYS A 317 3.90 14.93 -21.14
CA CYS A 317 3.82 16.39 -21.13
C CYS A 317 4.38 16.94 -19.80
N ALA A 318 5.03 18.12 -19.81
CA ALA A 318 5.53 18.72 -18.56
C ALA A 318 4.44 19.37 -17.71
N LYS A 319 3.32 19.79 -18.30
CA LYS A 319 2.15 20.24 -17.54
C LYS A 319 1.31 19.02 -17.17
N VAL A 320 1.24 18.74 -15.88
CA VAL A 320 0.51 17.60 -15.30
C VAL A 320 -0.99 17.68 -15.60
N ASP A 321 -1.53 18.89 -15.68
CA ASP A 321 -2.95 19.20 -15.83
C ASP A 321 -3.38 19.46 -17.28
N CYS A 322 -2.52 19.23 -18.28
CA CYS A 322 -2.83 19.57 -19.67
C CYS A 322 -4.04 18.80 -20.23
N VAL A 323 -4.14 17.51 -19.92
CA VAL A 323 -5.29 16.66 -20.28
C VAL A 323 -6.53 17.12 -19.52
N TYR A 324 -6.39 17.39 -18.23
CA TYR A 324 -7.48 17.83 -17.36
C TYR A 324 -8.10 19.17 -17.79
N GLN A 325 -7.28 20.12 -18.25
CA GLN A 325 -7.76 21.44 -18.72
C GLN A 325 -8.35 21.43 -20.13
N GLY A 326 -8.45 20.26 -20.80
CA GLY A 326 -8.92 20.17 -22.20
C GLY A 326 -7.98 20.88 -23.19
N LYS A 327 -6.73 21.12 -22.79
CA LYS A 327 -5.71 21.81 -23.61
C LYS A 327 -4.80 20.82 -24.35
N HIS A 328 -5.07 19.53 -24.23
CA HIS A 328 -4.34 18.50 -24.93
C HIS A 328 -4.91 18.36 -26.34
N GLY A 329 -4.21 18.91 -27.33
CA GLY A 329 -4.51 18.68 -28.75
C GLY A 329 -3.93 17.32 -29.14
N GLY A 330 -4.79 16.33 -29.40
CA GLY A 330 -4.35 15.04 -29.92
C GLY A 330 -3.49 15.20 -31.17
N GLY A 331 -2.53 14.29 -31.38
CA GLY A 331 -1.64 14.35 -32.56
C GLY A 331 -0.31 15.08 -32.35
N GLY A 332 0.15 15.25 -31.11
CA GLY A 332 1.48 15.80 -30.82
C GLY A 332 1.53 17.33 -30.77
N GLU A 333 0.38 18.02 -30.73
CA GLU A 333 0.28 19.47 -30.70
C GLU A 333 0.48 20.09 -29.30
N CYS A 334 0.83 19.29 -28.28
CA CYS A 334 1.34 19.82 -27.01
C CYS A 334 2.77 20.35 -27.21
N GLN A 335 2.91 21.45 -27.97
CA GLN A 335 4.15 22.03 -28.53
C GLN A 335 5.18 22.52 -27.49
N GLN A 336 5.10 22.15 -26.21
CA GLN A 336 5.97 22.72 -25.18
C GLN A 336 6.88 21.77 -24.41
N HIS A 337 6.75 20.43 -24.42
CA HIS A 337 7.40 19.68 -23.34
C HIS A 337 7.97 18.28 -23.67
N GLU A 338 9.24 18.22 -24.08
CA GLU A 338 10.05 16.99 -24.03
C GLU A 338 10.87 16.93 -22.71
N THR A 339 10.27 16.54 -21.59
CA THR A 339 11.05 16.25 -20.36
C THR A 339 11.40 14.76 -20.22
N PHE A 340 10.60 13.87 -20.82
CA PHE A 340 10.91 12.44 -20.96
C PHE A 340 10.86 12.07 -22.45
N ARG A 341 12.03 12.05 -23.11
CA ARG A 341 12.17 11.88 -24.58
C ARG A 341 11.94 10.45 -25.08
N GLY A 342 11.40 9.55 -24.24
CA GLY A 342 11.29 8.14 -24.56
C GLY A 342 12.64 7.52 -24.95
N CYS A 343 12.61 6.54 -25.86
CA CYS A 343 13.81 5.87 -26.33
C CYS A 343 14.76 6.82 -27.07
N ARG A 344 16.05 6.78 -26.73
CA ARG A 344 17.09 7.58 -27.40
C ARG A 344 18.00 6.75 -28.29
N CYS A 345 17.55 5.57 -28.70
CA CYS A 345 18.33 4.72 -29.59
C CYS A 345 18.40 5.32 -30.99
N PRO A 346 19.56 5.23 -31.68
CA PRO A 346 19.67 5.66 -33.08
C PRO A 346 18.70 4.93 -34.02
N THR A 347 18.37 3.69 -33.67
CA THR A 347 17.34 2.87 -34.33
C THR A 347 16.23 2.56 -33.32
N PRO A 348 14.94 2.56 -33.73
CA PRO A 348 13.83 2.21 -32.84
C PRO A 348 14.09 0.90 -32.09
N CYS A 349 13.84 0.91 -30.78
CA CYS A 349 14.00 -0.30 -29.98
C CYS A 349 12.97 -1.33 -30.41
N SER A 350 13.41 -2.52 -30.81
CA SER A 350 12.50 -3.59 -31.21
C SER A 350 11.94 -4.41 -30.04
N ALA A 351 12.24 -4.02 -28.79
CA ALA A 351 11.89 -4.81 -27.61
C ALA A 351 10.78 -4.17 -26.76
N GLU A 352 10.61 -2.85 -26.86
CA GLU A 352 9.67 -2.09 -26.06
C GLU A 352 9.34 -0.81 -26.84
N GLU A 353 8.05 -0.48 -26.93
CA GLU A 353 7.57 0.72 -27.61
C GLU A 353 7.50 1.89 -26.63
N ASP A 354 7.65 3.11 -27.14
CA ASP A 354 7.48 4.31 -26.34
C ASP A 354 6.01 4.52 -26.00
N VAL A 355 5.71 4.70 -24.72
CA VAL A 355 4.36 5.02 -24.24
C VAL A 355 4.31 6.48 -23.81
N HIS A 356 3.47 7.26 -24.50
CA HIS A 356 3.14 8.62 -24.08
C HIS A 356 1.98 8.61 -23.10
N ILE A 357 2.25 8.91 -21.83
CA ILE A 357 1.27 8.78 -20.74
C ILE A 357 0.05 9.68 -21.00
N ASP A 358 0.24 10.98 -21.25
CA ASP A 358 -0.89 11.91 -21.47
C ASP A 358 -1.75 11.54 -22.67
N GLU A 359 -1.14 11.26 -23.81
CA GLU A 359 -1.86 10.86 -25.02
C GLU A 359 -2.65 9.57 -24.80
N THR A 360 -2.09 8.62 -24.06
CA THR A 360 -2.78 7.37 -23.73
C THR A 360 -3.96 7.64 -22.79
N LEU A 361 -3.75 8.44 -21.74
CA LEU A 361 -4.80 8.80 -20.79
C LEU A 361 -5.88 9.70 -21.39
N HIS A 362 -5.55 10.49 -22.41
CA HIS A 362 -6.53 11.32 -23.13
C HIS A 362 -7.49 10.48 -24.00
N ARG A 363 -7.06 9.28 -24.42
CA ARG A 363 -7.84 8.40 -25.31
C ARG A 363 -8.75 7.43 -24.57
N VAL A 364 -8.61 7.30 -23.26
CA VAL A 364 -9.46 6.46 -22.43
C VAL A 364 -10.66 7.25 -21.91
N GLY A 365 -11.77 6.57 -21.64
CA GLY A 365 -13.06 7.16 -21.28
C GLY A 365 -13.21 7.55 -19.81
N TYR A 366 -12.14 7.62 -19.03
CA TYR A 366 -12.18 7.98 -17.61
C TYR A 366 -12.42 9.47 -17.41
N SER A 367 -13.00 9.83 -16.27
CA SER A 367 -13.21 11.22 -15.91
C SER A 367 -11.88 12.00 -15.83
N PRO A 368 -11.92 13.32 -16.07
CA PRO A 368 -10.74 14.17 -15.91
C PRO A 368 -10.13 14.07 -14.50
N TYR A 369 -10.93 13.81 -13.47
CA TYR A 369 -10.48 13.68 -12.08
C TYR A 369 -9.54 12.49 -11.90
N MET A 370 -9.92 11.32 -12.39
CA MET A 370 -9.08 10.11 -12.31
C MET A 370 -7.81 10.28 -13.15
N VAL A 371 -7.93 10.83 -14.36
CA VAL A 371 -6.79 11.11 -15.24
C VAL A 371 -5.77 12.03 -14.55
N LEU A 372 -6.23 13.10 -13.90
CA LEU A 372 -5.37 14.02 -13.18
C LEU A 372 -4.70 13.33 -11.97
N ALA A 373 -5.46 12.59 -11.16
CA ALA A 373 -4.96 11.91 -9.98
C ALA A 373 -3.85 10.89 -10.34
N VAL A 374 -4.05 10.09 -11.38
CA VAL A 374 -3.04 9.16 -11.89
C VAL A 374 -1.83 9.92 -12.45
N ARG A 375 -2.05 11.04 -13.15
CA ARG A 375 -0.93 11.87 -13.64
C ARG A 375 -0.11 12.50 -12.54
N MET A 376 -0.69 12.84 -11.40
CA MET A 376 0.03 13.37 -10.23
C MET A 376 0.95 12.31 -9.63
N LEU A 377 0.49 11.06 -9.52
CA LEU A 377 1.33 9.92 -9.09
C LEU A 377 2.47 9.63 -10.06
N LEU A 378 2.20 9.76 -11.36
CA LEU A 378 3.19 9.62 -12.44
C LEU A 378 4.00 10.90 -12.67
N ASN A 379 3.81 11.94 -11.86
CA ASN A 379 4.61 13.15 -11.90
C ASN A 379 5.88 13.00 -11.06
N TYR A 380 6.73 12.07 -11.49
CA TYR A 380 7.99 11.76 -10.85
C TYR A 380 9.09 12.77 -11.21
N ASP A 381 9.80 13.32 -10.21
CA ASP A 381 11.03 14.10 -10.35
C ASP A 381 12.24 13.24 -9.92
N LEU A 382 13.20 13.03 -10.82
CA LEU A 382 14.43 12.27 -10.58
C LEU A 382 15.44 13.00 -9.68
N GLU A 383 15.32 14.32 -9.55
CA GLU A 383 16.26 15.18 -8.86
C GLU A 383 15.74 15.64 -7.49
N ALA A 384 14.42 15.79 -7.34
CA ALA A 384 13.76 16.16 -6.10
C ALA A 384 12.73 15.10 -5.65
N PRO A 385 13.18 14.03 -4.95
CA PRO A 385 12.27 13.02 -4.43
C PRO A 385 11.23 13.59 -3.47
N ALA A 386 10.07 12.95 -3.44
CA ALA A 386 9.00 13.25 -2.51
C ALA A 386 9.47 13.04 -1.07
N VAL A 387 8.99 13.92 -0.20
CA VAL A 387 9.43 14.04 1.20
C VAL A 387 8.35 13.61 2.19
N GLY A 388 7.15 13.37 1.67
CA GLY A 388 5.97 12.86 2.36
C GLY A 388 4.87 12.52 1.34
N THR A 389 3.84 11.84 1.80
CA THR A 389 2.72 11.33 0.99
C THR A 389 1.39 11.98 1.35
N LYS A 390 1.20 12.42 2.59
CA LYS A 390 -0.04 13.03 3.09
C LYS A 390 -0.54 14.18 2.21
N ALA A 391 0.33 15.10 1.80
CA ALA A 391 -0.06 16.22 0.94
C ALA A 391 -0.62 15.76 -0.41
N LEU A 392 0.01 14.75 -1.03
CA LEU A 392 -0.50 14.15 -2.26
C LEU A 392 -1.82 13.41 -2.00
N ALA A 393 -1.98 12.76 -0.84
CA ALA A 393 -3.23 12.13 -0.45
C ALA A 393 -4.38 13.13 -0.29
N ASP A 394 -4.12 14.33 0.25
CA ASP A 394 -5.13 15.40 0.32
C ASP A 394 -5.57 15.86 -1.07
N GLU A 395 -4.62 16.06 -1.99
CA GLU A 395 -4.94 16.48 -3.35
C GLU A 395 -5.76 15.41 -4.09
N VAL A 396 -5.42 14.13 -3.91
CA VAL A 396 -6.20 13.00 -4.43
C VAL A 396 -7.60 12.94 -3.83
N GLU A 397 -7.74 13.16 -2.52
CA GLU A 397 -9.03 13.17 -1.82
C GLU A 397 -9.95 14.30 -2.35
N VAL A 398 -9.40 15.47 -2.67
CA VAL A 398 -10.17 16.55 -3.31
C VAL A 398 -10.72 16.10 -4.67
N LEU A 399 -9.90 15.44 -5.49
CA LEU A 399 -10.34 14.94 -6.79
C LEU A 399 -11.37 13.82 -6.66
N TYR A 400 -11.18 12.90 -5.70
CA TYR A 400 -12.13 11.84 -5.38
C TYR A 400 -13.49 12.39 -4.99
N ARG A 401 -13.55 13.39 -4.09
CA ARG A 401 -14.82 14.03 -3.68
C ARG A 401 -15.53 14.72 -4.83
N ARG A 402 -14.78 15.39 -5.72
CA ARG A 402 -15.35 16.01 -6.92
C ARG A 402 -15.93 14.96 -7.87
N TRP A 403 -15.19 13.88 -8.13
CA TRP A 403 -15.69 12.77 -8.94
C TRP A 403 -16.97 12.16 -8.33
N ARG A 404 -16.98 11.90 -7.01
CA ARG A 404 -18.16 11.41 -6.26
C ARG A 404 -19.39 12.30 -6.44
N GLY A 405 -19.24 13.63 -6.39
CA GLY A 405 -20.37 14.55 -6.51
C GLY A 405 -20.82 14.81 -7.95
N GLU A 406 -19.86 14.88 -8.87
CA GLU A 406 -20.09 15.41 -10.22
C GLU A 406 -20.39 14.32 -11.26
N THR A 407 -20.01 13.06 -11.04
CA THR A 407 -20.23 11.94 -11.99
C THR A 407 -21.36 11.00 -11.56
N GLU A 408 -21.93 10.25 -12.50
CA GLU A 408 -22.97 9.24 -12.21
C GLU A 408 -22.40 8.05 -11.44
N ASP A 409 -21.36 7.39 -11.96
CA ASP A 409 -20.61 6.30 -11.29
C ASP A 409 -20.18 6.71 -9.87
N GLY A 410 -19.67 7.94 -9.70
CA GLY A 410 -19.30 8.46 -8.39
C GLY A 410 -20.45 8.64 -7.39
N ARG A 411 -21.65 9.01 -7.84
CA ARG A 411 -22.82 9.15 -6.97
C ARG A 411 -23.41 7.79 -6.57
N GLU A 412 -23.26 6.79 -7.43
CA GLU A 412 -23.75 5.42 -7.19
C GLU A 412 -22.77 4.58 -6.37
N TYR A 413 -21.47 4.86 -6.48
CA TYR A 413 -20.44 4.17 -5.73
C TYR A 413 -20.64 4.38 -4.23
N ILE A 414 -20.61 3.29 -3.45
CA ILE A 414 -20.66 3.28 -1.99
C ILE A 414 -19.33 2.73 -1.49
N ASP A 415 -18.55 3.55 -0.79
CA ASP A 415 -17.27 3.11 -0.25
C ASP A 415 -17.44 2.41 1.12
N VAL A 416 -16.38 1.78 1.61
CA VAL A 416 -16.40 1.04 2.89
C VAL A 416 -16.74 1.97 4.06
N GLU A 417 -16.33 3.23 4.02
CA GLU A 417 -16.62 4.18 5.09
C GLU A 417 -18.07 4.66 5.03
N ASP A 418 -18.65 4.83 3.85
CA ASP A 418 -20.07 5.13 3.68
C ASP A 418 -20.94 4.05 4.36
N ASP A 419 -20.61 2.76 4.15
CA ASP A 419 -21.32 1.64 4.78
C ASP A 419 -21.11 1.63 6.32
N LEU A 420 -19.87 1.83 6.78
CA LEU A 420 -19.56 1.90 8.22
C LEU A 420 -20.27 3.07 8.91
N GLY A 421 -20.28 4.25 8.29
CA GLY A 421 -20.97 5.43 8.79
C GLY A 421 -22.48 5.21 8.86
N TYR A 422 -23.08 4.62 7.83
CA TYR A 422 -24.48 4.23 7.86
C TYR A 422 -24.79 3.27 9.01
N ARG A 423 -23.99 2.21 9.21
CA ARG A 423 -24.16 1.28 10.33
C ARG A 423 -24.01 1.97 11.67
N PHE A 424 -23.02 2.84 11.81
CA PHE A 424 -22.79 3.61 13.04
C PHE A 424 -24.03 4.45 13.40
N LEU A 425 -24.60 5.18 12.43
CA LEU A 425 -25.78 6.02 12.66
C LEU A 425 -27.02 5.19 13.01
N VAL A 426 -27.22 4.04 12.36
CA VAL A 426 -28.32 3.11 12.62
C VAL A 426 -28.20 2.51 14.03
N LEU A 427 -27.03 2.00 14.40
CA LEU A 427 -26.80 1.33 15.69
C LEU A 427 -26.90 2.30 16.87
N ASN A 428 -26.55 3.57 16.68
CA ASN A 428 -26.56 4.58 17.75
C ASN A 428 -27.87 5.39 17.81
N ASN A 429 -28.92 5.01 17.06
CA ASN A 429 -30.17 5.78 16.94
C ASN A 429 -29.97 7.26 16.56
N ALA A 430 -28.81 7.61 16.00
CA ALA A 430 -28.46 8.98 15.60
C ALA A 430 -29.12 9.39 14.26
N ALA A 431 -29.72 8.43 13.54
CA ALA A 431 -30.48 8.68 12.32
C ALA A 431 -31.64 9.68 12.49
N GLY A 432 -32.17 9.85 13.71
CA GLY A 432 -33.24 10.81 14.01
C GLY A 432 -32.77 12.27 14.18
N ALA A 433 -31.48 12.53 14.42
CA ALA A 433 -30.97 13.88 14.69
C ALA A 433 -30.64 14.68 13.41
N VAL A 434 -30.33 14.00 12.30
CA VAL A 434 -30.03 14.64 11.01
C VAL A 434 -31.29 15.15 10.32
N ALA A 435 -32.47 14.57 10.59
CA ALA A 435 -33.74 14.99 10.01
C ALA A 435 -34.36 16.26 10.65
N THR A 436 -33.80 16.74 11.77
CA THR A 436 -34.32 17.91 12.52
C THR A 436 -33.48 19.17 12.36
N GLY A 437 -32.43 19.15 11.54
CA GLY A 437 -31.52 20.29 11.31
C GLY A 437 -32.03 21.35 10.32
N GLU A 438 -33.09 21.08 9.54
CA GLU A 438 -33.67 22.02 8.57
C GLU A 438 -34.92 22.77 9.12
N ALA A 439 -35.10 22.82 10.45
CA ALA A 439 -36.22 23.53 11.07
C ALA A 439 -35.77 24.61 12.08
N MET A 440 -34.64 25.28 11.84
CA MET A 440 -34.24 26.49 12.57
C MET A 440 -33.45 27.48 11.69
N GLU A 441 -34.03 27.91 10.58
CA GLU A 441 -33.78 29.24 10.00
C GLU A 441 -35.12 29.81 9.51
N GLU A 442 -35.83 30.51 10.41
CA GLU A 442 -36.71 31.63 10.08
C GLU A 442 -36.07 32.93 10.57
#